data_AF-A0A364L369-F1
#
_entry.id   AF-A0A364L369-F1
#
_cell.length_a   1.000
_cell.length_b   1.000
_cell.length_c   1.000
_cell.angle_alpha   90.00
_cell.angle_beta   90.00
_cell.angle_gamma   90.00
#
_symmetry.space_group_name_H-M   'P 1'
#
loop_
_entity.id
_entity.type
_entity.pdbx_description
1 polymer ?
#
loop_
_entity_poly.entity_id
_entity_poly.type
_entity_poly.pdbx_seq_one_letter_code
_entity_poly.pdbx_strand_id
1 'polypeptide(L)'
;MASQEMKLPGTFQPPRVPQSQAKPGLEKNMQPASEPTQLKGDGFVDYVGNNKLKDKSVLITGGDSGIGRAVAVLMAREGADVTIAHLPEEQEDAKDTKQMVEAEKRSCFLFAGDLTNYENCRRVVDEHFRSYGSLNILVNNASQQYMCKAFTDIDLNTVEHIFRSNILQMFAMTKYALTYMKKGDTPGAIYTPIQPDTRTAKQMEGWHTKSPLGRPGQPSEVAPTFVFLASPEASLYCV
;
A
#
# COMPACT_ATOMS: atom_id res chain seq x y z
N MET A 1 -43.57 14.92 14.49
CA MET A 1 -42.85 15.23 13.25
C MET A 1 -41.39 14.88 13.48
N ALA A 2 -40.90 13.81 12.85
CA ALA A 2 -39.48 13.47 12.94
C ALA A 2 -38.69 14.52 12.17
N SER A 3 -37.72 15.15 12.83
CA SER A 3 -36.75 16.04 12.20
C SER A 3 -36.02 15.26 11.11
N GLN A 4 -36.27 15.62 9.84
CA GLN A 4 -35.39 15.22 8.76
C GLN A 4 -34.06 15.92 9.02
N GLU A 5 -33.09 15.20 9.59
CA GLU A 5 -31.70 15.64 9.63
C GLU A 5 -31.28 16.00 8.20
N MET A 6 -30.93 17.27 8.02
CA MET A 6 -30.47 17.79 6.75
C MET A 6 -29.11 17.13 6.46
N LYS A 7 -29.12 16.10 5.61
CA LYS A 7 -27.94 15.33 5.23
C LYS A 7 -26.95 16.24 4.51
N LEU A 8 -25.74 16.40 5.04
CA LEU A 8 -24.65 17.02 4.31
C LEU A 8 -24.25 16.09 3.15
N PRO A 9 -24.14 16.60 1.91
CA PRO A 9 -23.69 15.79 0.78
C PRO A 9 -22.29 15.22 1.03
N GLY A 10 -22.15 13.89 0.93
CA GLY A 10 -20.86 13.18 0.89
C GLY A 10 -20.30 12.67 2.23
N THR A 11 -21.05 12.77 3.33
CA THR A 11 -20.68 12.07 4.57
C THR A 11 -20.99 10.57 4.46
N PHE A 12 -19.97 9.71 4.48
CA PHE A 12 -20.16 8.26 4.56
C PHE A 12 -20.95 7.88 5.82
N GLN A 13 -21.87 6.93 5.69
CA GLN A 13 -22.67 6.42 6.80
C GLN A 13 -22.41 4.93 6.96
N PRO A 14 -22.19 4.43 8.20
CA PRO A 14 -21.99 3.01 8.43
C PRO A 14 -23.14 2.17 7.85
N PRO A 15 -22.85 0.98 7.28
CA PRO A 15 -23.89 0.09 6.75
C PRO A 15 -24.91 -0.26 7.84
N ARG A 16 -26.20 -0.07 7.53
CA ARG A 16 -27.31 -0.38 8.44
C ARG A 16 -27.99 -1.74 8.16
N VAL A 17 -27.53 -2.44 7.12
CA VAL A 17 -28.06 -3.76 6.70
C VAL A 17 -26.99 -4.84 6.85
N PRO A 18 -27.35 -6.04 7.35
CA PRO A 18 -26.43 -7.17 7.40
C PRO A 18 -25.97 -7.57 5.99
N GLN A 19 -24.69 -7.89 5.85
CA GLN A 19 -24.09 -8.39 4.60
C GLN A 19 -22.90 -9.30 4.90
N SER A 20 -22.60 -10.24 4.00
CA SER A 20 -21.43 -11.11 4.07
C SER A 20 -21.03 -11.62 2.68
N GLN A 21 -19.77 -12.01 2.51
CA GLN A 21 -19.22 -12.56 1.28
C GLN A 21 -18.23 -13.69 1.58
N ALA A 22 -18.00 -14.56 0.59
CA ALA A 22 -16.84 -15.46 0.61
C ALA A 22 -15.55 -14.65 0.38
N LYS A 23 -14.38 -15.25 0.68
CA LYS A 23 -13.07 -14.61 0.46
C LYS A 23 -12.51 -14.98 -0.93
N PRO A 24 -11.74 -14.09 -1.58
CA PRO A 24 -11.71 -12.65 -1.29
C PRO A 24 -13.08 -12.02 -1.57
N GLY A 25 -13.49 -11.07 -0.72
CA GLY A 25 -14.74 -10.35 -0.92
C GLY A 25 -14.56 -9.28 -1.98
N LEU A 26 -15.60 -8.99 -2.77
CA LEU A 26 -15.54 -7.96 -3.81
C LEU A 26 -16.18 -6.66 -3.33
N GLU A 27 -15.52 -5.54 -3.58
CA GLU A 27 -15.99 -4.21 -3.19
C GLU A 27 -17.27 -3.84 -3.95
N LYS A 28 -17.38 -4.20 -5.23
CA LYS A 28 -18.61 -3.98 -6.02
C LYS A 28 -19.88 -4.61 -5.41
N ASN A 29 -19.72 -5.62 -4.53
CA ASN A 29 -20.82 -6.32 -3.89
C ASN A 29 -21.18 -5.73 -2.52
N MET A 30 -20.43 -4.74 -2.02
CA MET A 30 -20.72 -4.08 -0.75
C MET A 30 -21.93 -3.14 -0.88
N GLN A 31 -22.72 -3.06 0.19
CA GLN A 31 -23.87 -2.16 0.27
C GLN A 31 -23.88 -1.36 1.59
N PRO A 32 -23.59 -0.04 1.58
CA PRO A 32 -23.08 0.74 0.44
C PRO A 32 -21.65 0.33 0.05
N ALA A 33 -21.22 0.73 -1.14
CA ALA A 33 -19.83 0.61 -1.56
C ALA A 33 -18.91 1.50 -0.69
N SER A 34 -17.61 1.25 -0.75
CA SER A 34 -16.62 2.13 -0.12
C SER A 34 -16.49 3.45 -0.90
N GLU A 35 -16.03 4.52 -0.23
CA GLU A 35 -15.74 5.81 -0.85
C GLU A 35 -14.21 5.98 -0.96
N PRO A 36 -13.57 5.57 -2.07
CA PRO A 36 -12.11 5.47 -2.13
C PRO A 36 -11.41 6.83 -2.29
N THR A 37 -12.11 7.87 -2.75
CA THR A 37 -11.50 9.19 -3.05
C THR A 37 -12.33 10.41 -2.66
N GLN A 38 -13.55 10.21 -2.17
CA GLN A 38 -14.52 11.28 -1.90
C GLN A 38 -14.85 11.30 -0.41
N LEU A 39 -14.03 12.00 0.37
CA LEU A 39 -14.28 12.24 1.79
C LEU A 39 -14.81 13.67 1.94
N LYS A 40 -16.13 13.84 1.90
CA LYS A 40 -16.78 15.13 2.13
C LYS A 40 -17.54 15.11 3.45
N GLY A 41 -17.43 16.18 4.23
CA GLY A 41 -18.14 16.27 5.50
C GLY A 41 -17.80 17.54 6.25
N ASP A 42 -18.35 17.71 7.44
CA ASP A 42 -18.04 18.85 8.29
C ASP A 42 -16.54 18.81 8.65
N GLY A 43 -15.74 19.69 8.04
CA GLY A 43 -14.28 19.74 8.17
C GLY A 43 -13.46 18.83 7.24
N PHE A 44 -14.08 17.98 6.41
CA PHE A 44 -13.37 17.10 5.46
C PHE A 44 -13.54 17.57 4.01
N VAL A 45 -12.41 17.63 3.30
CA VAL A 45 -12.33 17.99 1.89
C VAL A 45 -11.68 16.87 1.08
N ASP A 46 -12.07 16.76 -0.19
CA ASP A 46 -11.46 15.79 -1.11
C ASP A 46 -9.96 16.05 -1.26
N TYR A 47 -9.19 14.96 -1.37
CA TYR A 47 -7.75 15.06 -1.59
C TYR A 47 -7.44 15.66 -2.96
N VAL A 48 -6.66 16.74 -2.98
CA VAL A 48 -6.21 17.40 -4.21
C VAL A 48 -4.73 17.08 -4.41
N GLY A 49 -4.41 16.45 -5.55
CA GLY A 49 -3.03 16.15 -5.91
C GLY A 49 -2.25 17.42 -6.25
N ASN A 50 -0.96 17.44 -5.90
CA ASN A 50 -0.06 18.54 -6.21
C ASN A 50 1.29 18.05 -6.79
N ASN A 51 1.23 16.99 -7.59
CA ASN A 51 2.35 16.42 -8.33
C ASN A 51 3.53 15.96 -7.46
N LYS A 52 3.28 15.56 -6.21
CA LYS A 52 4.32 15.08 -5.28
C LYS A 52 5.02 13.80 -5.77
N LEU A 53 4.32 13.00 -6.59
CA LEU A 53 4.81 11.75 -7.15
C LEU A 53 4.95 11.82 -8.67
N LYS A 54 5.13 13.02 -9.22
CA LYS A 54 5.33 13.21 -10.65
C LYS A 54 6.49 12.34 -11.15
N ASP A 55 6.23 11.63 -12.24
CA ASP A 55 7.19 10.77 -12.94
C ASP A 55 7.70 9.58 -12.08
N LYS A 56 6.94 9.20 -11.04
CA LYS A 56 7.21 8.01 -10.22
C LYS A 56 6.38 6.82 -10.68
N SER A 57 6.88 5.61 -10.43
CA SER A 57 6.13 4.37 -10.58
C SER A 57 5.94 3.65 -9.24
N VAL A 58 4.74 3.11 -9.02
CA VAL A 58 4.33 2.47 -7.77
C VAL A 58 3.83 1.06 -8.04
N LEU A 59 4.25 0.10 -7.23
CA LEU A 59 3.68 -1.24 -7.19
C LEU A 59 2.93 -1.43 -5.87
N ILE A 60 1.63 -1.75 -5.95
CA ILE A 60 0.73 -1.90 -4.81
C ILE A 60 0.18 -3.33 -4.81
N THR A 61 0.34 -4.05 -3.70
CA THR A 61 -0.32 -5.35 -3.49
C THR A 61 -1.70 -5.15 -2.85
N GLY A 62 -2.72 -5.86 -3.34
CA GLY A 62 -4.11 -5.68 -2.89
C GLY A 62 -4.66 -4.31 -3.27
N GLY A 63 -4.26 -3.79 -4.43
CA GLY A 63 -4.65 -2.46 -4.92
C GLY A 63 -5.99 -2.43 -5.63
N ASP A 64 -6.68 -3.57 -5.75
CA ASP A 64 -7.96 -3.74 -6.44
C ASP A 64 -9.15 -3.14 -5.68
N SER A 65 -9.07 -3.08 -4.34
CA SER A 65 -10.15 -2.68 -3.45
C SER A 65 -9.65 -2.00 -2.18
N GLY A 66 -10.57 -1.44 -1.39
CA GLY A 66 -10.35 -0.87 -0.07
C GLY A 66 -9.24 0.17 0.00
N ILE A 67 -8.35 0.00 0.98
CA ILE A 67 -7.23 0.92 1.22
C ILE A 67 -6.28 0.93 0.01
N GLY A 68 -5.99 -0.24 -0.58
CA GLY A 68 -5.09 -0.33 -1.73
C GLY A 68 -5.64 0.42 -2.95
N ARG A 69 -6.95 0.34 -3.20
CA ARG A 69 -7.65 1.13 -4.23
C ARG A 69 -7.49 2.63 -3.99
N ALA A 70 -7.79 3.09 -2.78
CA ALA A 70 -7.63 4.51 -2.43
C ALA A 70 -6.19 4.98 -2.63
N VAL A 71 -5.20 4.20 -2.16
CA VAL A 71 -3.77 4.50 -2.36
C VAL A 71 -3.41 4.55 -3.85
N ALA A 72 -3.87 3.58 -4.65
CA ALA A 72 -3.61 3.54 -6.09
C ALA A 72 -4.09 4.82 -6.78
N VAL A 73 -5.35 5.21 -6.54
CA VAL A 73 -5.94 6.38 -7.20
C VAL A 73 -5.31 7.68 -6.69
N LEU A 74 -5.04 7.82 -5.39
CA LEU A 74 -4.43 9.04 -4.86
C LEU A 74 -2.95 9.18 -5.26
N MET A 75 -2.20 8.09 -5.38
CA MET A 75 -0.84 8.13 -5.93
C MET A 75 -0.83 8.51 -7.41
N ALA A 76 -1.81 8.04 -8.17
CA ALA A 76 -2.02 8.46 -9.56
C ALA A 76 -2.38 9.95 -9.66
N ARG A 77 -3.26 10.43 -8.77
CA ARG A 77 -3.61 11.86 -8.63
C ARG A 77 -2.39 12.73 -8.29
N GLU A 78 -1.41 12.17 -7.59
CA GLU A 78 -0.11 12.81 -7.33
C GLU A 78 0.91 12.67 -8.48
N GLY A 79 0.53 12.03 -9.58
CA GLY A 79 1.30 11.97 -10.83
C GLY A 79 2.06 10.66 -11.08
N ALA A 80 1.78 9.60 -10.32
CA ALA A 80 2.49 8.32 -10.45
C ALA A 80 1.81 7.31 -11.38
N ASP A 81 2.58 6.51 -12.11
CA ASP A 81 2.07 5.30 -12.78
C ASP A 81 2.00 4.13 -11.79
N VAL A 82 0.98 3.27 -11.92
CA VAL A 82 0.63 2.30 -10.87
C VAL A 82 0.50 0.88 -11.41
N THR A 83 1.15 -0.07 -10.76
CA THR A 83 0.82 -1.49 -10.86
C THR A 83 0.00 -1.94 -9.67
N ILE A 84 -1.06 -2.68 -9.94
CA ILE A 84 -1.90 -3.36 -8.94
C ILE A 84 -1.67 -4.86 -9.05
N ALA A 85 -1.22 -5.48 -7.98
CA ALA A 85 -1.17 -6.93 -7.83
C ALA A 85 -2.37 -7.39 -6.98
N HIS A 86 -3.18 -8.31 -7.50
CA HIS A 86 -4.43 -8.78 -6.88
C HIS A 86 -4.65 -10.27 -7.14
N LEU A 87 -5.60 -10.90 -6.44
CA LEU A 87 -5.96 -12.29 -6.73
C LEU A 87 -6.80 -12.38 -8.02
N PRO A 88 -6.69 -13.46 -8.81
CA PRO A 88 -7.49 -13.62 -10.03
C PRO A 88 -9.01 -13.44 -9.84
N GLU A 89 -9.54 -13.81 -8.68
CA GLU A 89 -10.94 -13.68 -8.30
C GLU A 89 -11.38 -12.21 -8.19
N GLU A 90 -10.46 -11.29 -7.90
CA GLU A 90 -10.70 -9.85 -7.69
C GLU A 90 -10.55 -9.04 -8.99
N GLN A 91 -10.44 -9.72 -10.14
CA GLN A 91 -10.11 -9.09 -11.43
C GLN A 91 -11.10 -7.99 -11.87
N GLU A 92 -12.36 -8.07 -11.45
CA GLU A 92 -13.34 -7.03 -11.75
C GLU A 92 -13.08 -5.75 -10.94
N ASP A 93 -12.86 -5.87 -9.62
CA ASP A 93 -12.52 -4.72 -8.77
C ASP A 93 -11.18 -4.09 -9.18
N ALA A 94 -10.22 -4.90 -9.63
CA ALA A 94 -8.96 -4.41 -10.17
C ALA A 94 -9.15 -3.59 -11.46
N LYS A 95 -10.11 -3.95 -12.32
CA LYS A 95 -10.45 -3.19 -13.53
C LYS A 95 -11.10 -1.85 -13.16
N ASP A 96 -11.97 -1.83 -12.17
CA ASP A 96 -12.59 -0.60 -11.69
C ASP A 96 -11.53 0.36 -11.14
N THR A 97 -10.61 -0.13 -10.30
CA THR A 97 -9.50 0.70 -9.82
C THR A 97 -8.60 1.19 -10.95
N LYS A 98 -8.31 0.34 -11.94
CA LYS A 98 -7.55 0.73 -13.13
C LYS A 98 -8.21 1.90 -13.86
N GLN A 99 -9.54 1.87 -14.06
CA GLN A 99 -10.26 2.98 -14.69
C GLN A 99 -10.15 4.26 -13.87
N MET A 100 -10.20 4.17 -12.54
CA MET A 100 -10.02 5.33 -11.65
C MET A 100 -8.60 5.91 -11.76
N VAL A 101 -7.56 5.07 -11.81
CA VAL A 101 -6.17 5.50 -12.03
C VAL A 101 -6.00 6.16 -13.40
N GLU A 102 -6.57 5.57 -14.45
CA GLU A 102 -6.49 6.11 -15.81
C GLU A 102 -7.25 7.43 -15.96
N ALA A 103 -8.31 7.64 -15.18
CA ALA A 103 -9.02 8.93 -15.09
C ALA A 103 -8.14 10.05 -14.51
N GLU A 104 -7.16 9.72 -13.66
CA GLU A 104 -6.13 10.64 -13.17
C GLU A 104 -4.99 10.87 -14.19
N LYS A 105 -5.17 10.39 -15.44
CA LYS A 105 -4.24 10.52 -16.57
C LYS A 105 -2.90 9.81 -16.37
N ARG A 106 -2.88 8.76 -15.55
CA ARG A 106 -1.72 7.89 -15.34
C ARG A 106 -1.96 6.48 -15.88
N SER A 107 -0.88 5.75 -16.11
CA SER A 107 -0.96 4.39 -16.63
C SER A 107 -1.18 3.37 -15.50
N CYS A 108 -2.03 2.38 -15.72
CA CYS A 108 -2.25 1.29 -14.76
C CYS A 108 -2.01 -0.10 -15.36
N PHE A 109 -1.08 -0.85 -14.77
CA PHE A 109 -0.82 -2.26 -15.09
C PHE A 109 -1.46 -3.16 -14.04
N LEU A 110 -2.20 -4.19 -14.47
CA LEU A 110 -2.83 -5.16 -13.57
C LEU A 110 -2.09 -6.48 -13.64
N PHE A 111 -1.76 -7.02 -12.47
CA PHE A 111 -1.15 -8.34 -12.32
C PHE A 111 -2.03 -9.22 -11.44
N ALA A 112 -2.70 -10.18 -12.06
CA ALA A 112 -3.49 -11.17 -11.33
C ALA A 112 -2.61 -12.37 -10.93
N GLY A 113 -2.41 -12.59 -9.64
CA GLY A 113 -1.63 -13.73 -9.16
C GLY A 113 -1.51 -13.80 -7.64
N ASP A 114 -1.49 -15.01 -7.10
CA ASP A 114 -1.30 -15.27 -5.67
C ASP A 114 0.16 -15.02 -5.27
N LEU A 115 0.39 -14.03 -4.41
CA LEU A 115 1.71 -13.63 -3.91
C LEU A 115 2.24 -14.54 -2.79
N THR A 116 1.48 -15.53 -2.32
CA THR A 116 2.05 -16.63 -1.52
C THR A 116 3.00 -17.50 -2.36
N ASN A 117 2.92 -17.42 -3.69
CA ASN A 117 3.87 -18.00 -4.62
C ASN A 117 4.99 -16.99 -4.97
N TYR A 118 6.22 -17.28 -4.57
CA TYR A 118 7.36 -16.37 -4.77
C TYR A 118 7.72 -16.13 -6.25
N GLU A 119 7.38 -17.04 -7.16
CA GLU A 119 7.57 -16.78 -8.59
C GLU A 119 6.60 -15.70 -9.09
N ASN A 120 5.38 -15.63 -8.54
CA ASN A 120 4.47 -14.54 -8.84
C ASN A 120 5.00 -13.22 -8.28
N CYS A 121 5.57 -13.21 -7.08
CA CYS A 121 6.22 -12.02 -6.50
C CYS A 121 7.36 -11.49 -7.39
N ARG A 122 8.19 -12.39 -7.92
CA ARG A 122 9.25 -12.01 -8.84
C ARG A 122 8.69 -11.46 -10.15
N ARG A 123 7.75 -12.19 -10.75
CA ARG A 123 7.15 -11.85 -12.05
C ARG A 123 6.48 -10.48 -12.02
N VAL A 124 5.70 -10.16 -10.98
CA VAL A 124 5.03 -8.86 -10.91
C VAL A 124 6.01 -7.70 -10.81
N VAL A 125 7.11 -7.87 -10.07
CA VAL A 125 8.17 -6.86 -9.98
C VAL A 125 8.87 -6.68 -11.32
N ASP A 126 9.21 -7.78 -12.00
CA ASP A 126 9.84 -7.75 -13.33
C ASP A 126 8.91 -7.09 -14.38
N GLU A 127 7.62 -7.41 -14.38
CA GLU A 127 6.63 -6.82 -15.30
C GLU A 127 6.35 -5.35 -14.99
N HIS A 128 6.33 -4.95 -13.71
CA HIS A 128 6.26 -3.54 -13.33
C HIS A 128 7.45 -2.76 -13.92
N PHE A 129 8.67 -3.27 -13.71
CA PHE A 129 9.86 -2.62 -14.24
C PHE A 129 9.87 -2.60 -15.77
N ARG A 130 9.42 -3.66 -16.44
CA ARG A 130 9.25 -3.69 -17.90
C ARG A 130 8.24 -2.64 -18.38
N SER A 131 7.18 -2.40 -17.63
CA SER A 131 6.11 -1.47 -18.00
C SER A 131 6.52 -0.01 -17.87
N TYR A 132 7.29 0.35 -16.84
CA TYR A 132 7.58 1.76 -16.50
C TYR A 132 9.06 2.13 -16.49
N GLY A 133 9.97 1.17 -16.66
CA GLY A 133 11.44 1.39 -16.63
C GLY A 133 11.99 1.78 -15.25
N SER A 134 11.14 1.80 -14.22
CA SER A 134 11.47 2.17 -12.85
C SER A 134 10.53 1.47 -11.88
N LEU A 135 10.98 1.34 -10.63
CA LEU A 135 10.15 1.00 -9.48
C LEU A 135 10.57 1.94 -8.35
N ASN A 136 9.72 2.91 -7.99
CA ASN A 136 10.06 3.90 -6.97
C ASN A 136 9.39 3.64 -5.63
N ILE A 137 8.21 3.03 -5.63
CA ILE A 137 7.44 2.81 -4.41
C ILE A 137 6.87 1.39 -4.45
N LEU A 138 7.09 0.63 -3.38
CA LEU A 138 6.41 -0.63 -3.12
C LEU A 138 5.47 -0.44 -1.93
N VAL A 139 4.19 -0.70 -2.12
CA VAL A 139 3.17 -0.71 -1.05
C VAL A 139 2.76 -2.16 -0.81
N ASN A 140 3.27 -2.75 0.27
CA ASN A 140 2.84 -4.06 0.75
C ASN A 140 1.52 -3.89 1.55
N ASN A 141 0.39 -4.07 0.87
CA ASN A 141 -0.95 -3.86 1.45
C ASN A 141 -1.83 -5.12 1.42
N ALA A 142 -1.64 -6.03 0.46
CA ALA A 142 -2.38 -7.29 0.39
C ALA A 142 -2.27 -8.07 1.70
N SER A 143 -3.42 -8.50 2.22
CA SER A 143 -3.50 -9.29 3.43
C SER A 143 -4.77 -10.13 3.44
N GLN A 144 -4.76 -11.18 4.26
CA GLN A 144 -5.95 -11.95 4.59
C GLN A 144 -6.22 -11.94 6.09
N GLN A 145 -7.49 -11.99 6.45
CA GLN A 145 -7.94 -12.02 7.83
C GLN A 145 -8.99 -13.10 8.04
N TYR A 146 -8.84 -13.87 9.11
CA TYR A 146 -9.78 -14.89 9.54
C TYR A 146 -10.21 -14.61 10.98
N MET A 147 -11.51 -14.55 11.22
CA MET A 147 -12.06 -14.33 12.55
C MET A 147 -12.09 -15.66 13.32
N CYS A 148 -11.48 -15.66 14.49
CA CYS A 148 -11.53 -16.76 15.44
C CYS A 148 -11.97 -16.22 16.81
N LYS A 149 -12.99 -16.82 17.42
CA LYS A 149 -13.57 -16.32 18.68
C LYS A 149 -12.77 -16.75 19.91
N ALA A 150 -12.21 -17.96 19.90
CA ALA A 150 -11.41 -18.50 21.00
C ALA A 150 -10.07 -19.01 20.47
N PHE A 151 -8.98 -18.71 21.19
CA PHE A 151 -7.64 -19.10 20.77
C PHE A 151 -7.45 -20.62 20.62
N THR A 152 -8.22 -21.40 21.38
CA THR A 152 -8.22 -22.87 21.31
C THR A 152 -8.76 -23.43 20.00
N ASP A 153 -9.51 -22.63 19.24
CA ASP A 153 -10.15 -23.05 17.97
C ASP A 153 -9.31 -22.66 16.75
N ILE A 154 -8.11 -22.10 16.95
CA ILE A 154 -7.22 -21.70 15.87
C ILE A 154 -6.77 -22.93 15.08
N ASP A 155 -7.03 -22.92 13.78
CA ASP A 155 -6.43 -23.84 12.83
C ASP A 155 -5.01 -23.39 12.47
N LEU A 156 -4.02 -24.22 12.79
CA LEU A 156 -2.60 -23.95 12.54
C LEU A 156 -2.28 -23.86 11.04
N ASN A 157 -3.02 -24.55 10.16
CA ASN A 157 -2.83 -24.40 8.71
C ASN A 157 -3.25 -23.01 8.24
N THR A 158 -4.37 -22.50 8.78
CA THR A 158 -4.81 -21.13 8.55
C THR A 158 -3.78 -20.11 9.06
N VAL A 159 -3.15 -20.36 10.23
CA VAL A 159 -2.06 -19.50 10.74
C VAL A 159 -0.88 -19.48 9.78
N GLU A 160 -0.41 -20.65 9.32
CA GLU A 160 0.69 -20.71 8.35
C GLU A 160 0.34 -19.95 7.07
N HIS A 161 -0.88 -20.13 6.56
CA HIS A 161 -1.36 -19.43 5.37
C HIS A 161 -1.35 -17.90 5.57
N ILE A 162 -1.84 -17.40 6.71
CA ILE A 162 -1.80 -15.97 7.07
C ILE A 162 -0.35 -15.47 7.13
N PHE A 163 0.59 -16.23 7.70
CA PHE A 163 2.00 -15.83 7.71
C PHE A 163 2.57 -15.78 6.29
N ARG A 164 2.18 -16.70 5.41
CA ARG A 164 2.57 -16.66 3.99
C ARG A 164 2.02 -15.42 3.28
N SER A 165 0.72 -15.14 3.45
CA SER A 165 0.03 -14.04 2.76
C SER A 165 0.29 -12.66 3.35
N ASN A 166 0.62 -12.54 4.63
CA ASN A 166 0.71 -11.24 5.30
C ASN A 166 2.14 -10.88 5.72
N ILE A 167 3.05 -11.86 5.82
CA ILE A 167 4.43 -11.62 6.25
C ILE A 167 5.40 -12.06 5.16
N LEU A 168 5.44 -13.35 4.83
CA LEU A 168 6.48 -13.90 3.95
C LEU A 168 6.41 -13.32 2.53
N GLN A 169 5.22 -13.08 1.99
CA GLN A 169 5.11 -12.43 0.69
C GLN A 169 5.63 -10.99 0.70
N MET A 170 5.51 -10.24 1.81
CA MET A 170 6.09 -8.89 1.92
C MET A 170 7.63 -8.95 1.86
N PHE A 171 8.24 -9.96 2.50
CA PHE A 171 9.68 -10.19 2.39
C PHE A 171 10.10 -10.53 0.95
N ALA A 172 9.35 -11.40 0.27
CA ALA A 172 9.61 -11.76 -1.11
C ALA A 172 9.47 -10.56 -2.06
N MET A 173 8.35 -9.84 -1.99
CA MET A 173 8.10 -8.63 -2.77
C MET A 173 9.20 -7.58 -2.56
N THR A 174 9.54 -7.30 -1.30
CA THR A 174 10.61 -6.34 -0.96
C THR A 174 11.96 -6.80 -1.49
N LYS A 175 12.31 -8.09 -1.32
CA LYS A 175 13.55 -8.67 -1.85
C LYS A 175 13.68 -8.44 -3.35
N TYR A 176 12.64 -8.75 -4.12
CA TYR A 176 12.68 -8.60 -5.57
C TYR A 176 12.66 -7.12 -5.99
N ALA A 177 11.80 -6.30 -5.36
CA ALA A 177 11.69 -4.86 -5.63
C ALA A 177 13.02 -4.13 -5.46
N LEU A 178 13.79 -4.44 -4.41
CA LEU A 178 15.09 -3.83 -4.13
C LEU A 178 16.13 -4.04 -5.26
N THR A 179 15.88 -4.95 -6.20
CA THR A 179 16.72 -5.12 -7.41
C THR A 179 16.60 -3.94 -8.37
N TYR A 180 15.45 -3.26 -8.38
CA TYR A 180 15.14 -2.16 -9.31
C TYR A 180 15.02 -0.79 -8.63
N MET A 181 14.77 -0.76 -7.32
CA MET A 181 14.66 0.49 -6.55
C MET A 181 16.02 1.18 -6.43
N LYS A 182 16.01 2.51 -6.47
CA LYS A 182 17.21 3.34 -6.44
C LYS A 182 17.25 4.19 -5.16
N LYS A 183 18.34 4.94 -4.99
CA LYS A 183 18.45 5.94 -3.93
C LYS A 183 17.28 6.93 -4.01
N GLY A 184 16.65 7.19 -2.86
CA GLY A 184 15.50 8.09 -2.75
C GLY A 184 14.14 7.37 -2.85
N ASP A 185 14.13 6.09 -3.22
CA ASP A 185 12.93 5.25 -3.28
C ASP A 185 12.70 4.50 -1.96
N THR A 186 13.77 4.21 -1.20
CA THR A 186 13.71 3.62 0.14
C THR A 186 14.63 4.36 1.12
N PRO A 187 14.33 4.34 2.44
CA PRO A 187 15.31 4.69 3.45
C PRO A 187 16.53 3.78 3.29
N GLY A 188 17.68 4.39 3.01
CA GLY A 188 18.96 3.68 2.97
C GLY A 188 19.41 3.26 4.37
N ALA A 189 20.64 2.76 4.50
CA ALA A 189 21.14 2.43 5.83
C ALA A 189 21.30 3.69 6.69
N ILE A 190 20.62 3.69 7.84
CA ILE A 190 20.64 4.79 8.80
C ILE A 190 21.68 4.51 9.88
N TYR A 191 22.56 5.47 10.12
CA TYR A 191 23.58 5.39 11.16
C TYR A 191 22.93 5.45 12.54
N THR A 192 22.88 4.29 13.21
CA THR A 192 22.24 4.06 14.50
C THR A 192 23.10 3.07 15.30
N PRO A 193 22.93 2.95 16.64
CA PRO A 193 23.72 2.04 17.46
C PRO A 193 23.67 0.56 17.02
N ILE A 194 22.59 0.11 16.37
CA ILE A 194 22.48 -1.26 15.86
C ILE A 194 23.53 -1.57 14.78
N GLN A 195 24.03 -0.54 14.07
CA GLN A 195 24.99 -0.75 12.98
C GLN A 195 26.35 -1.26 13.50
N PRO A 196 27.01 -0.60 14.48
CA PRO A 196 28.20 -1.15 15.12
C PRO A 196 27.95 -2.34 16.06
N ASP A 197 26.72 -2.55 16.54
CA ASP A 197 26.36 -3.74 17.35
C ASP A 197 26.32 -5.02 16.51
N THR A 198 25.81 -4.93 15.28
CA THR A 198 25.64 -6.08 14.37
C THR A 198 26.78 -6.28 13.37
N ARG A 199 27.80 -5.40 13.38
CA ARG A 199 28.94 -5.45 12.44
C ARG A 199 30.26 -5.35 13.18
N THR A 200 31.27 -5.99 12.61
CA THR A 200 32.66 -5.85 13.09
C THR A 200 33.19 -4.44 12.86
N ALA A 201 34.19 -4.02 13.65
CA ALA A 201 34.85 -2.72 13.48
C ALA A 201 35.36 -2.48 12.04
N LYS A 202 35.91 -3.53 11.40
CA LYS A 202 36.40 -3.47 10.01
C LYS A 202 35.27 -3.24 8.99
N GLN A 203 34.06 -3.76 9.24
CA GLN A 203 32.90 -3.52 8.38
C GLN A 203 32.32 -2.11 8.56
N MET A 204 32.58 -1.47 9.70
CA MET A 204 32.17 -0.09 9.98
C MET A 204 33.10 0.95 9.36
N GLU A 205 34.37 0.60 9.12
CA GLU A 205 35.33 1.48 8.45
C GLU A 205 34.87 1.84 7.04
N GLY A 206 34.66 3.14 6.80
CA GLY A 206 34.16 3.64 5.52
C GLY A 206 32.75 3.15 5.14
N TRP A 207 31.96 2.67 6.10
CA TRP A 207 30.64 2.13 5.85
C TRP A 207 29.74 3.17 5.15
N HIS A 208 29.10 2.75 4.05
CA HIS A 208 28.23 3.60 3.22
C HIS A 208 28.88 4.83 2.56
N THR A 209 30.21 4.99 2.59
CA THR A 209 30.92 6.06 1.86
C THR A 209 30.84 5.93 0.35
N LYS A 210 30.62 4.71 -0.16
CA LYS A 210 30.40 4.44 -1.59
C LYS A 210 28.93 4.56 -2.01
N SER A 211 28.03 4.93 -1.09
CA SER A 211 26.65 5.22 -1.45
C SER A 211 26.61 6.48 -2.32
N PRO A 212 25.55 6.72 -3.11
CA PRO A 212 25.48 7.95 -3.89
C PRO A 212 25.28 9.22 -3.04
N LEU A 213 25.15 9.14 -1.70
CA LEU A 213 25.26 10.30 -0.79
C LEU A 213 26.68 10.51 -0.26
N GLY A 214 27.59 9.55 -0.46
CA GLY A 214 28.89 9.54 0.19
C GLY A 214 28.83 9.27 1.70
N ARG A 215 27.64 8.95 2.24
CA ARG A 215 27.39 8.71 3.68
C ARG A 215 26.17 7.82 3.91
N PRO A 216 26.02 7.22 5.10
CA PRO A 216 24.74 6.69 5.55
C PRO A 216 23.73 7.82 5.82
N GLY A 217 22.45 7.46 5.90
CA GLY A 217 21.41 8.35 6.38
C GLY A 217 21.52 8.60 7.88
N GLN A 218 20.89 9.67 8.36
CA GLN A 218 20.78 10.03 9.78
C GLN A 218 19.34 9.79 10.28
N PRO A 219 19.13 9.45 11.56
CA PRO A 219 17.79 9.25 12.11
C PRO A 219 16.85 10.45 11.89
N SER A 220 17.39 11.67 11.92
CA SER A 220 16.65 12.91 11.67
C SER A 220 16.11 13.04 10.23
N GLU A 221 16.62 12.26 9.27
CA GLU A 221 16.10 12.22 7.89
C GLU A 221 14.84 11.34 7.77
N VAL A 222 14.58 10.50 8.78
CA VAL A 222 13.37 9.63 8.86
C VAL A 222 12.33 10.20 9.82
N ALA A 223 12.79 10.90 10.87
CA ALA A 223 11.93 11.50 11.89
C ALA A 223 10.75 12.36 11.35
N PRO A 224 10.89 13.15 10.26
CA PRO A 224 9.80 13.96 9.73
C PRO A 224 8.56 13.15 9.33
N THR A 225 8.74 11.89 8.89
CA THR A 225 7.60 11.01 8.56
C THR A 225 6.77 10.71 9.80
N PHE A 226 7.40 10.51 10.96
CA PHE A 226 6.70 10.29 12.23
C PHE A 226 6.00 11.55 12.71
N VAL A 227 6.62 12.73 12.52
CA VAL A 227 5.99 14.02 12.85
C VAL A 227 4.77 14.26 11.97
N PHE A 228 4.86 13.99 10.66
CA PHE A 228 3.72 14.05 9.75
C PHE A 228 2.59 13.15 10.23
N LEU A 229 2.86 11.86 10.48
CA LEU A 229 1.86 10.89 10.94
C LEU A 229 1.23 11.25 12.31
N ALA A 230 1.95 11.94 13.18
CA ALA A 230 1.45 12.40 14.49
C ALA A 230 0.77 13.78 14.43
N SER A 231 0.89 14.50 13.33
CA SER A 231 0.33 15.85 13.18
C SER A 231 -1.18 15.80 12.88
N PRO A 232 -1.91 16.90 13.14
CA PRO A 232 -3.31 17.02 12.69
C PRO A 232 -3.49 16.86 11.18
N GLU A 233 -2.44 17.10 10.37
CA GLU A 233 -2.45 16.87 8.92
C GLU A 233 -2.67 15.39 8.56
N ALA A 234 -2.34 14.47 9.48
CA ALA A 234 -2.56 13.04 9.35
C ALA A 234 -3.78 12.53 10.12
N SER A 235 -4.70 13.40 10.55
CA SER A 235 -5.91 13.01 11.31
C SER A 235 -6.76 11.94 10.61
N LEU A 236 -6.78 11.93 9.26
CA LEU A 236 -7.46 10.89 8.46
C LEU A 236 -6.87 9.47 8.61
N TYR A 237 -5.64 9.34 9.09
CA TYR A 237 -4.98 8.04 9.31
C TYR A 237 -5.25 7.47 10.71
N CYS A 238 -5.82 8.27 11.63
CA CYS A 238 -6.04 7.93 13.03
C CYS A 238 -7.54 7.99 13.35
N VAL A 239 -8.29 7.00 12.87
CA VAL A 239 -9.73 6.84 13.12
C VAL A 239 -9.99 5.98 14.35
#